data_AF-A0A941SQG7-F1
#
_entry.id   AF-A0A941SQG7-F1
#
_cell.length_a   1.000
_cell.length_b   1.000
_cell.length_c   1.000
_cell.angle_alpha   90.00
_cell.angle_beta   90.00
_cell.angle_gamma   90.00
#
_symmetry.space_group_name_H-M   'P 1'
#
loop_
_entity.id
_entity.type
_entity.pdbx_description
1 polymer ?
#
loop_
_entity_poly.entity_id
_entity_poly.type
_entity_poly.pdbx_seq_one_letter_code
_entity_poly.pdbx_strand_id
1 'polypeptide(L)'
;LNGHSDVLAGVICARDESLPLWKAIEQERTVGGATLGAFEAWLLLRGMRTMHLRVRQQCESAIRIARELERHAAVERVTYPGLPSHPQHAIALKQMQGGFGGMMSFEVKGGAAGALGVISRLKLVKAATSLGGVETLIEHRRSIEGPQSDVPEGLLRLSVGCENADDIWADLSAALSAR
;
A
#
# COMPACT_ATOMS: atom_id res chain seq x y z
N LEU A 1 9.53 -4.80 -0.46
CA LEU A 1 10.82 -5.51 -0.24
C LEU A 1 11.74 -4.70 0.65
N ASN A 2 12.36 -3.63 0.13
CA ASN A 2 13.20 -2.72 0.92
C ASN A 2 12.42 -2.16 2.12
N GLY A 3 11.34 -1.43 1.85
CA GLY A 3 10.35 -1.00 2.86
C GLY A 3 10.83 0.05 3.85
N HIS A 4 11.86 0.82 3.50
CA HIS A 4 12.38 1.95 4.29
C HIS A 4 12.36 3.26 3.49
N SER A 5 11.61 3.30 2.38
CA SER A 5 11.36 4.53 1.60
C SER A 5 12.62 5.23 1.06
N ASP A 6 13.75 4.50 0.95
CA ASP A 6 15.09 5.04 0.66
C ASP A 6 15.82 4.34 -0.51
N VAL A 7 15.15 3.40 -1.21
CA VAL A 7 15.70 2.69 -2.38
C VAL A 7 14.63 2.44 -3.42
N LEU A 8 14.97 2.68 -4.69
CA LEU A 8 14.26 2.18 -5.86
C LEU A 8 14.98 0.95 -6.42
N ALA A 9 14.30 -0.19 -6.48
CA ALA A 9 14.84 -1.44 -7.00
C ALA A 9 13.73 -2.29 -7.63
N GLY A 10 14.09 -3.03 -8.68
CA GLY A 10 13.24 -4.02 -9.33
C GLY A 10 13.71 -5.45 -9.05
N VAL A 11 12.79 -6.41 -9.06
CA VAL A 11 13.11 -7.84 -8.99
C VAL A 11 12.26 -8.60 -10.00
N ILE A 12 12.87 -9.58 -10.66
CA ILE A 12 12.19 -10.56 -11.50
C ILE A 12 12.66 -11.93 -11.03
N CYS A 13 11.73 -12.84 -10.75
CA CYS A 13 12.02 -14.19 -10.32
C CYS A 13 11.36 -15.18 -11.29
N ALA A 14 12.09 -16.20 -11.71
CA ALA A 14 11.58 -17.30 -12.53
C ALA A 14 11.88 -18.64 -11.85
N ARG A 15 11.03 -19.65 -12.09
CA ARG A 15 11.27 -21.03 -11.64
C ARG A 15 12.30 -21.74 -12.51
N ASP A 16 12.24 -21.48 -13.82
CA ASP A 16 13.02 -22.17 -14.84
C ASP A 16 13.82 -21.13 -15.64
N GLU A 17 15.13 -21.17 -15.47
CA GLU A 17 16.08 -20.30 -16.15
C GLU A 17 16.39 -20.73 -17.59
N SER A 18 15.95 -21.93 -17.99
CA SER A 18 16.14 -22.43 -19.36
C SER A 18 15.16 -21.82 -20.36
N LEU A 19 14.09 -21.17 -19.87
CA LEU A 19 13.08 -20.55 -20.71
C LEU A 19 13.70 -19.50 -21.64
N PRO A 20 13.38 -19.51 -22.96
CA PRO A 20 13.86 -18.49 -23.89
C PRO A 20 13.57 -17.05 -23.43
N LEU A 21 12.43 -16.85 -22.75
CA LEU A 21 12.06 -15.56 -22.17
C LEU A 21 13.03 -15.12 -21.06
N TRP A 22 13.47 -16.04 -20.20
CA TRP A 22 14.45 -15.72 -19.16
C TRP A 22 15.77 -15.28 -19.78
N LYS A 23 16.24 -15.99 -20.82
CA LYS A 23 17.43 -15.60 -21.58
C LYS A 23 17.31 -14.24 -22.25
N ALA A 24 16.14 -13.91 -22.81
CA ALA A 24 15.89 -12.58 -23.35
C ALA A 24 15.96 -11.48 -22.27
N ILE A 25 15.39 -11.72 -21.09
CA ILE A 25 15.46 -10.78 -19.95
C ILE A 25 16.91 -10.60 -19.46
N GLU A 26 17.67 -11.69 -19.32
CA GLU A 26 19.08 -11.65 -18.93
C GLU A 26 19.93 -10.86 -19.93
N GLN A 27 19.69 -11.09 -21.23
CA GLN A 27 20.37 -10.38 -22.30
C GLN A 27 20.05 -8.89 -22.29
N GLU A 28 18.77 -8.52 -22.19
CA GLU A 28 18.35 -7.12 -22.13
C GLU A 28 18.95 -6.40 -20.91
N ARG A 29 18.92 -7.02 -19.72
CA ARG A 29 19.55 -6.47 -18.51
C ARG A 29 21.05 -6.26 -18.72
N THR A 30 21.72 -7.20 -19.40
CA THR A 30 23.18 -7.17 -19.62
C THR A 30 23.58 -6.09 -20.63
N VAL A 31 22.82 -5.95 -21.72
CA VAL A 31 23.13 -4.98 -22.79
C VAL A 31 22.59 -3.59 -22.47
N GLY A 32 21.38 -3.48 -21.93
CA GLY A 32 20.73 -2.21 -21.56
C GLY A 32 21.26 -1.61 -20.26
N GLY A 33 21.96 -2.39 -19.42
CA GLY A 33 22.69 -1.88 -18.26
C GLY A 33 21.82 -1.41 -17.09
N ALA A 34 20.50 -1.67 -17.12
CA ALA A 34 19.57 -1.38 -16.03
C ALA A 34 19.84 -2.30 -14.81
N THR A 35 20.95 -2.02 -14.14
CA THR A 35 21.49 -2.79 -13.01
C THR A 35 21.46 -1.96 -11.74
N LEU A 36 21.20 -2.62 -10.61
CA LEU A 36 21.14 -1.97 -9.31
C LEU A 36 22.55 -1.65 -8.82
N GLY A 37 22.78 -0.44 -8.31
CA GLY A 37 24.04 -0.06 -7.69
C GLY A 37 24.34 -0.90 -6.43
N ALA A 38 25.62 -1.03 -6.10
CA ALA A 38 26.03 -1.89 -4.98
C ALA A 38 25.51 -1.40 -3.61
N PHE A 39 25.41 -0.09 -3.43
CA PHE A 39 24.88 0.50 -2.20
C PHE A 39 23.37 0.30 -2.08
N GLU A 40 22.63 0.50 -3.16
CA GLU A 40 21.19 0.26 -3.23
C GLU A 40 20.86 -1.23 -3.04
N ALA A 41 21.68 -2.13 -3.61
CA ALA A 41 21.58 -3.57 -3.38
C ALA A 41 21.80 -3.92 -1.90
N TRP A 42 22.79 -3.30 -1.25
CA TRP A 42 23.03 -3.49 0.18
C TRP A 42 21.86 -2.98 1.03
N LEU A 43 21.29 -1.80 0.72
CA LEU A 43 20.12 -1.27 1.41
C LEU A 43 18.90 -2.18 1.23
N LEU A 44 18.64 -2.67 0.01
CA LEU A 44 17.58 -3.64 -0.25
C LEU A 44 17.74 -4.91 0.60
N LEU A 45 18.95 -5.50 0.62
CA LEU A 45 19.26 -6.68 1.44
C LEU A 45 19.08 -6.39 2.94
N ARG A 46 19.51 -5.22 3.41
CA ARG A 46 19.30 -4.77 4.79
C ARG A 46 17.81 -4.69 5.11
N GLY A 47 17.01 -4.09 4.24
CA GLY A 47 15.56 -3.97 4.42
C GLY A 47 14.83 -5.31 4.42
N MET A 48 15.28 -6.27 3.61
CA MET A 48 14.70 -7.61 3.54
C MET A 48 14.84 -8.41 4.84
N ARG A 49 15.87 -8.16 5.66
CA ARG A 49 16.07 -8.85 6.95
C ARG A 49 14.90 -8.66 7.92
N THR A 50 14.21 -7.52 7.87
CA THR A 50 13.05 -7.22 8.73
C THR A 50 11.72 -7.36 8.00
N MET A 51 11.72 -7.80 6.74
CA MET A 51 10.51 -7.85 5.90
C MET A 51 9.38 -8.66 6.54
N HIS A 52 9.67 -9.85 7.05
CA HIS A 52 8.68 -10.71 7.70
C HIS A 52 8.03 -10.05 8.92
N LEU A 53 8.80 -9.29 9.73
CA LEU A 53 8.28 -8.54 10.88
C LEU A 53 7.38 -7.38 10.43
N ARG A 54 7.86 -6.59 9.45
CA ARG A 54 7.13 -5.43 8.93
C ARG A 54 5.83 -5.85 8.24
N VAL A 55 5.87 -6.85 7.37
CA VAL A 55 4.67 -7.33 6.66
C VAL A 55 3.63 -7.86 7.64
N ARG A 56 4.03 -8.62 8.67
CA ARG A 56 3.11 -9.08 9.71
C ARG A 56 2.44 -7.90 10.42
N GLN A 57 3.22 -6.95 10.92
CA GLN A 57 2.70 -5.76 11.61
C GLN A 57 1.74 -4.96 10.71
N GLN A 58 2.13 -4.72 9.46
CA GLN A 58 1.31 -4.01 8.48
C GLN A 58 -0.02 -4.73 8.22
N CYS A 59 -0.01 -6.07 8.11
CA CYS A 59 -1.23 -6.86 7.93
C CYS A 59 -2.15 -6.79 9.15
N GLU A 60 -1.59 -6.93 10.36
CA GLU A 60 -2.32 -6.87 11.63
C GLU A 60 -2.96 -5.49 11.84
N SER A 61 -2.20 -4.41 11.59
CA SER A 61 -2.71 -3.04 11.64
C SER A 61 -3.79 -2.81 10.57
N ALA A 62 -3.55 -3.25 9.34
CA ALA A 62 -4.45 -3.00 8.21
C ALA A 62 -5.82 -3.66 8.37
N ILE A 63 -5.91 -4.93 8.79
CA ILE A 63 -7.22 -5.56 8.98
C ILE A 63 -8.05 -4.87 10.07
N ARG A 64 -7.38 -4.36 11.12
CA ARG A 64 -8.05 -3.59 12.16
C ARG A 64 -8.56 -2.26 11.61
N ILE A 65 -7.70 -1.47 10.98
CA ILE A 65 -8.06 -0.16 10.41
C ILE A 65 -9.18 -0.33 9.38
N ALA A 66 -9.13 -1.35 8.52
CA ALA A 66 -10.15 -1.63 7.52
C ALA A 66 -11.54 -1.88 8.15
N ARG A 67 -11.60 -2.61 9.26
CA ARG A 67 -12.85 -2.87 10.00
C ARG A 67 -13.43 -1.61 10.64
N GLU A 68 -12.57 -0.75 11.17
CA GLU A 68 -13.01 0.53 11.75
C GLU A 68 -13.51 1.49 10.67
N LEU A 69 -12.81 1.57 9.54
CA LEU A 69 -13.24 2.34 8.36
C LEU A 69 -14.58 1.86 7.82
N GLU A 70 -14.81 0.54 7.73
CA GLU A 70 -16.06 -0.04 7.21
C GLU A 70 -17.29 0.33 8.06
N ARG A 71 -17.09 0.67 9.34
CA ARG A 71 -18.15 1.09 10.27
C ARG A 71 -18.31 2.62 10.33
N HIS A 72 -17.38 3.38 9.78
CA HIS A 72 -17.35 4.83 9.96
C HIS A 72 -18.37 5.53 9.06
N ALA A 73 -19.21 6.41 9.63
CA ALA A 73 -20.32 7.03 8.92
C ALA A 73 -19.91 7.91 7.72
N ALA A 74 -18.68 8.44 7.71
CA ALA A 74 -18.12 9.24 6.62
C ALA A 74 -17.54 8.40 5.46
N VAL A 75 -17.46 7.08 5.60
CA VAL A 75 -16.92 6.17 4.58
C VAL A 75 -18.08 5.47 3.86
N GLU A 76 -18.01 5.43 2.53
CA GLU A 76 -19.02 4.77 1.68
C GLU A 76 -18.68 3.30 1.45
N ARG A 77 -17.40 3.01 1.24
CA ARG A 77 -16.92 1.67 0.89
C ARG A 77 -15.46 1.51 1.29
N VAL A 78 -15.10 0.30 1.71
CA VAL A 78 -13.72 -0.11 1.94
C VAL A 78 -13.39 -1.28 1.02
N THR A 79 -12.26 -1.18 0.33
CA THR A 79 -11.71 -2.23 -0.53
C THR A 79 -10.44 -2.76 0.13
N TYR A 80 -10.59 -3.87 0.87
CA TYR A 80 -9.49 -4.57 1.50
C TYR A 80 -9.68 -6.09 1.41
N PRO A 81 -8.72 -6.87 0.88
CA PRO A 81 -8.91 -8.31 0.66
C PRO A 81 -9.20 -9.12 1.93
N GLY A 82 -8.85 -8.60 3.10
CA GLY A 82 -9.13 -9.22 4.39
C GLY A 82 -10.54 -9.03 4.93
N LEU A 83 -11.37 -8.16 4.32
CA LEU A 83 -12.76 -7.97 4.72
C LEU A 83 -13.68 -8.97 4.00
N PRO A 84 -14.67 -9.57 4.70
CA PRO A 84 -15.67 -10.44 4.06
C PRO A 84 -16.51 -9.76 2.97
N SER A 85 -16.64 -8.43 3.03
CA SER A 85 -17.32 -7.61 2.03
C SER A 85 -16.55 -7.50 0.71
N HIS A 86 -15.25 -7.84 0.68
CA HIS A 86 -14.46 -7.79 -0.53
C HIS A 86 -14.86 -8.91 -1.49
N PRO A 87 -15.15 -8.63 -2.78
CA PRO A 87 -15.68 -9.63 -3.72
C PRO A 87 -14.80 -10.87 -3.88
N GLN A 88 -13.48 -10.71 -3.84
CA GLN A 88 -12.51 -11.81 -3.93
C GLN A 88 -11.97 -12.28 -2.56
N HIS A 89 -12.65 -12.00 -1.43
CA HIS A 89 -12.17 -12.41 -0.10
C HIS A 89 -11.89 -13.93 0.00
N ALA A 90 -12.77 -14.76 -0.57
CA ALA A 90 -12.59 -16.22 -0.57
C ALA A 90 -11.32 -16.66 -1.34
N ILE A 91 -10.98 -15.96 -2.43
CA ILE A 91 -9.74 -16.21 -3.18
C ILE A 91 -8.54 -15.76 -2.34
N ALA A 92 -8.61 -14.57 -1.72
CA ALA A 92 -7.57 -14.07 -0.83
C ALA A 92 -7.27 -15.05 0.31
N LEU A 93 -8.30 -15.58 0.98
CA LEU A 93 -8.17 -16.60 2.02
C LEU A 93 -7.48 -17.88 1.53
N LYS A 94 -7.76 -18.29 0.28
CA LYS A 94 -7.19 -19.52 -0.29
C LYS A 94 -5.69 -19.39 -0.60
N GLN A 95 -5.23 -18.21 -1.01
CA GLN A 95 -3.88 -18.05 -1.59
C GLN A 95 -2.94 -17.13 -0.79
N MET A 96 -3.46 -16.29 0.12
CA MET A 96 -2.65 -15.39 0.93
C MET A 96 -2.41 -16.02 2.31
N GLN A 97 -1.16 -16.03 2.74
CA GLN A 97 -0.74 -16.57 4.04
C GLN A 97 -0.10 -15.46 4.87
N GLY A 98 -0.32 -15.48 6.19
CA GLY A 98 0.26 -14.49 7.10
C GLY A 98 -0.37 -13.09 7.05
N GLY A 99 -1.53 -12.95 6.39
CA GLY A 99 -2.30 -11.70 6.32
C GLY A 99 -2.65 -11.29 4.88
N PHE A 100 -3.25 -10.11 4.74
CA PHE A 100 -3.82 -9.62 3.47
C PHE A 100 -3.08 -8.39 2.90
N GLY A 101 -1.89 -8.10 3.41
CA GLY A 101 -1.09 -6.92 3.07
C GLY A 101 -1.48 -5.66 3.83
N GLY A 102 -0.62 -4.64 3.75
CA GLY A 102 -0.84 -3.32 4.36
C GLY A 102 -1.57 -2.32 3.46
N MET A 103 -1.99 -2.73 2.26
CA MET A 103 -2.63 -1.85 1.29
C MET A 103 -4.15 -1.97 1.35
N MET A 104 -4.84 -0.83 1.39
CA MET A 104 -6.29 -0.77 1.20
C MET A 104 -6.68 0.51 0.47
N SER A 105 -7.91 0.54 -0.03
CA SER A 105 -8.55 1.76 -0.50
C SER A 105 -9.87 1.94 0.20
N PHE A 106 -10.32 3.18 0.40
CA PHE A 106 -11.64 3.47 0.90
C PHE A 106 -12.18 4.76 0.28
N GLU A 107 -13.49 4.86 0.17
CA GLU A 107 -14.17 5.99 -0.45
C GLU A 107 -14.83 6.85 0.61
N VAL A 108 -14.50 8.14 0.61
CA VAL A 108 -15.02 9.15 1.54
C VAL A 108 -16.24 9.82 0.92
N LYS A 109 -17.29 10.00 1.73
CA LYS A 109 -18.49 10.77 1.35
C LYS A 109 -18.12 12.21 0.99
N GLY A 110 -18.85 12.78 0.03
CA GLY A 110 -18.61 14.16 -0.42
C GLY A 110 -17.54 14.28 -1.51
N GLY A 111 -17.19 13.17 -2.18
CA GLY A 111 -16.34 13.15 -3.37
C GLY A 111 -14.93 13.69 -3.12
N ALA A 112 -14.35 14.32 -4.14
CA ALA A 112 -12.97 14.82 -4.09
C ALA A 112 -12.74 15.83 -2.97
N ALA A 113 -13.69 16.71 -2.71
CA ALA A 113 -13.60 17.70 -1.64
C ALA A 113 -13.55 17.02 -0.25
N GLY A 114 -14.40 16.01 -0.03
CA GLY A 114 -14.39 15.22 1.20
C GLY A 114 -13.05 14.48 1.40
N ALA A 115 -12.58 13.79 0.36
CA ALA A 115 -11.33 13.04 0.39
C ALA A 115 -10.10 13.93 0.64
N LEU A 116 -9.98 15.05 -0.07
CA LEU A 116 -8.88 16.01 0.11
C LEU A 116 -8.94 16.72 1.45
N GLY A 117 -10.16 16.99 1.95
CA GLY A 117 -10.37 17.53 3.30
C GLY A 117 -9.87 16.59 4.39
N VAL A 118 -10.12 15.28 4.26
CA VAL A 118 -9.55 14.28 5.19
C VAL A 118 -8.02 14.33 5.17
N ILE A 119 -7.43 14.30 3.98
CA ILE A 119 -5.96 14.33 3.84
C ILE A 119 -5.34 15.56 4.52
N SER A 120 -5.93 16.74 4.36
CA SER A 120 -5.36 17.99 4.90
C SER A 120 -5.40 18.09 6.43
N ARG A 121 -6.18 17.24 7.10
CA ARG A 121 -6.36 17.24 8.57
C ARG A 121 -5.49 16.21 9.29
N LEU A 122 -4.87 15.28 8.57
CA LEU A 122 -4.03 14.24 9.15
C LEU A 122 -2.74 14.82 9.75
N LYS A 123 -2.30 14.26 10.87
CA LYS A 123 -1.10 14.71 11.60
C LYS A 123 -0.03 13.62 11.63
N LEU A 124 -0.45 12.37 11.81
CA LEU A 124 0.42 11.20 11.81
C LEU A 124 0.61 10.70 10.38
N VAL A 125 -0.48 10.31 9.71
CA VAL A 125 -0.49 9.74 8.37
C VAL A 125 -0.04 10.78 7.35
N LYS A 126 0.89 10.41 6.46
CA LYS A 126 1.51 11.37 5.53
C LYS A 126 0.87 11.32 4.15
N ALA A 127 0.57 12.49 3.62
CA ALA A 127 0.17 12.68 2.23
C ALA A 127 1.40 12.54 1.32
N ALA A 128 1.63 11.36 0.75
CA ALA A 128 2.74 11.12 -0.17
C ALA A 128 2.43 10.00 -1.16
N THR A 129 3.04 10.07 -2.33
CA THR A 129 3.05 8.97 -3.30
C THR A 129 4.10 7.93 -2.92
N SER A 130 3.92 6.68 -3.39
CA SER A 130 4.62 5.45 -2.95
C SER A 130 3.88 4.68 -1.85
N LEU A 131 4.44 3.53 -1.44
CA LEU A 131 3.80 2.57 -0.54
C LEU A 131 4.79 1.54 0.04
N GLY A 132 4.36 0.83 1.08
CA GLY A 132 5.06 -0.34 1.65
C GLY A 132 6.28 -0.01 2.52
N GLY A 133 6.45 1.27 2.87
CA GLY A 133 7.41 1.76 3.85
C GLY A 133 7.02 1.43 5.30
N VAL A 134 7.84 1.88 6.25
CA VAL A 134 7.50 1.80 7.69
C VAL A 134 6.52 2.89 8.11
N GLU A 135 6.41 3.95 7.32
CA GLU A 135 5.48 5.06 7.51
C GLU A 135 4.12 4.76 6.86
N THR A 136 3.06 5.19 7.53
CA THR A 136 1.71 5.16 6.96
C THR A 136 1.52 6.32 5.99
N LEU A 137 1.25 5.98 4.73
CA LEU A 137 1.06 6.92 3.63
C LEU A 137 -0.37 6.88 3.12
N ILE A 138 -0.91 8.04 2.74
CA ILE A 138 -2.21 8.17 2.11
C ILE A 138 -2.13 9.06 0.88
N GLU A 139 -2.95 8.77 -0.12
CA GLU A 139 -3.08 9.64 -1.30
C GLU A 139 -4.50 9.58 -1.86
N HIS A 140 -4.92 10.69 -2.48
CA HIS A 140 -6.12 10.75 -3.29
C HIS A 140 -5.79 10.27 -4.70
N ARG A 141 -6.22 9.05 -5.05
CA ARG A 141 -5.75 8.35 -6.25
C ARG A 141 -6.05 9.07 -7.55
N ARG A 142 -7.25 9.65 -7.66
CA ARG A 142 -7.64 10.38 -8.87
C ARG A 142 -6.74 11.59 -9.13
N SER A 143 -6.29 12.31 -8.09
CA SER A 143 -5.32 13.41 -8.26
C SER A 143 -3.98 12.94 -8.79
N ILE A 144 -3.55 11.72 -8.47
CA ILE A 144 -2.27 11.15 -8.93
C ILE A 144 -2.36 10.61 -10.36
N GLU A 145 -3.48 9.98 -10.72
CA GLU A 145 -3.69 9.41 -12.06
C GLU A 145 -4.12 10.45 -13.10
N GLY A 146 -4.71 11.56 -12.66
CA GLY A 146 -5.14 12.66 -13.51
C GLY A 146 -6.63 12.63 -13.87
N PRO A 147 -7.10 13.64 -14.63
CA PRO A 147 -8.53 13.89 -14.84
C PRO A 147 -9.27 12.79 -15.61
N GLN A 148 -8.54 12.01 -16.42
CA GLN A 148 -9.07 10.90 -17.23
C GLN A 148 -9.19 9.58 -16.44
N SER A 149 -8.82 9.55 -15.16
CA SER A 149 -8.91 8.36 -14.34
C SER A 149 -10.38 8.01 -14.03
N ASP A 150 -10.72 6.73 -14.17
CA ASP A 150 -12.00 6.14 -13.79
C ASP A 150 -12.11 5.88 -12.27
N VAL A 151 -11.09 6.26 -11.49
CA VAL A 151 -11.10 6.11 -10.04
C VAL A 151 -12.16 7.02 -9.42
N PRO A 152 -12.99 6.53 -8.49
CA PRO A 152 -13.98 7.34 -7.79
C PRO A 152 -13.36 8.58 -7.14
N GLU A 153 -14.09 9.70 -7.18
CA GLU A 153 -13.61 10.98 -6.63
C GLU A 153 -13.36 10.95 -5.12
N GLY A 154 -14.06 10.09 -4.39
CA GLY A 154 -13.88 9.96 -2.95
C GLY A 154 -12.72 9.02 -2.56
N LEU A 155 -12.03 8.39 -3.52
CA LEU A 155 -11.14 7.27 -3.22
C LEU A 155 -9.79 7.72 -2.68
N LEU A 156 -9.53 7.29 -1.45
CA LEU A 156 -8.23 7.36 -0.78
C LEU A 156 -7.56 5.99 -0.81
N ARG A 157 -6.29 5.92 -1.21
CA ARG A 157 -5.45 4.73 -1.06
C ARG A 157 -4.57 4.91 0.16
N LEU A 158 -4.60 3.94 1.05
CA LEU A 158 -3.82 3.91 2.28
C LEU A 158 -2.80 2.77 2.22
N SER A 159 -1.54 3.12 2.45
CA SER A 159 -0.44 2.19 2.71
C SER A 159 -0.17 2.22 4.21
N VAL A 160 -0.71 1.25 4.95
CA VAL A 160 -0.51 1.11 6.40
C VAL A 160 0.94 0.75 6.70
N GLY A 161 1.56 1.54 7.57
CA GLY A 161 2.94 1.39 8.02
C GLY A 161 3.08 0.47 9.24
N CYS A 162 4.12 0.72 10.02
CA CYS A 162 4.49 -0.05 11.21
C CYS A 162 4.26 0.71 12.53
N GLU A 163 3.58 1.87 12.48
CA GLU A 163 3.16 2.59 13.67
C GLU A 163 2.14 1.79 14.49
N ASN A 164 1.87 2.25 15.71
CA ASN A 164 0.79 1.68 16.51
C ASN A 164 -0.55 1.88 15.78
N ALA A 165 -1.30 0.78 15.61
CA ALA A 165 -2.59 0.81 14.92
C ALA A 165 -3.63 1.71 15.61
N ASP A 166 -3.54 1.89 16.94
CA ASP A 166 -4.41 2.82 17.69
C ASP A 166 -4.15 4.26 17.25
N ASP A 167 -2.88 4.64 17.11
CA ASP A 167 -2.47 6.00 16.74
C ASP A 167 -2.86 6.31 15.29
N ILE A 168 -2.67 5.34 14.38
CA ILE A 168 -3.11 5.46 12.98
C ILE A 168 -4.62 5.65 12.93
N TRP A 169 -5.38 4.82 13.66
CA TRP A 169 -6.83 4.93 13.68
C TRP A 169 -7.30 6.25 14.32
N ALA A 170 -6.69 6.68 15.42
CA ALA A 170 -7.03 7.94 16.07
C ALA A 170 -6.85 9.13 15.13
N ASP A 171 -5.76 9.17 14.37
CA ASP A 171 -5.51 10.22 13.36
C ASP A 171 -6.55 10.18 12.23
N LEU A 172 -6.81 9.00 11.66
CA LEU A 172 -7.82 8.82 10.61
C LEU A 172 -9.23 9.19 11.09
N SER A 173 -9.65 8.70 12.25
CA SER A 173 -10.98 8.93 12.81
C SER A 173 -11.21 10.41 13.15
N ALA A 174 -10.20 11.10 13.71
CA ALA A 174 -10.26 12.54 13.94
C ALA A 174 -10.39 13.30 12.62
N ALA A 175 -9.62 12.95 11.59
CA ALA A 175 -9.69 13.59 10.28
C ALA A 175 -11.02 13.32 9.55
N LEU A 176 -11.60 12.13 9.71
CA LEU A 176 -12.90 11.75 9.13
C LEU A 176 -14.09 12.38 9.85
N SER A 177 -13.96 12.70 11.14
CA SER A 177 -15.03 13.27 11.96
C SER A 177 -15.04 14.80 11.96
N ALA A 178 -13.91 15.42 11.64
CA ALA A 178 -13.81 16.87 11.52
C ALA A 178 -14.61 17.38 10.31
N ARG A 179 -15.56 18.28 10.59
CA ARG A 179 -16.37 18.97 9.59
C ARG A 179 -15.61 20.13 8.97
#